data_AF-A0A4S8LTM6-F1
#
_entry.id   AF-A0A4S8LTM6-F1
#
_cell.length_a   1.000
_cell.length_b   1.000
_cell.length_c   1.000
_cell.angle_alpha   90.00
_cell.angle_beta   90.00
_cell.angle_gamma   90.00
#
_symmetry.space_group_name_H-M   'P 1'
#
loop_
_entity.id
_entity.type
_entity.pdbx_description
1 polymer ?
#
loop_
_entity_poly.entity_id
_entity_poly.type
_entity_poly.pdbx_seq_one_letter_code
_entity_poly.pdbx_strand_id
1 'polypeptide(L)'
;MFDTTKFSVEDPLSFEDVPWPVLVSPRKLSLDSISWESVEAFFIYANSSLDSNQYKDLIVASHQHFHPDRWGARGLLKTVVNEGDRDNLSKGKDDVLFSSSMSI
;
A
#
# COMPACT_ATOMS: atom_id res chain seq x y z
N MET A 1 -3.12 8.32 -8.80
CA MET A 1 -4.53 8.02 -9.17
C MET A 1 -5.32 7.61 -7.93
N PHE A 2 -4.84 6.64 -7.14
CA PHE A 2 -5.40 6.23 -5.84
C PHE A 2 -5.76 7.36 -4.85
N ASP A 3 -4.87 8.34 -4.65
CA ASP A 3 -5.05 9.40 -3.63
C ASP A 3 -6.28 10.28 -3.82
N THR A 4 -6.73 10.42 -5.06
CA THR A 4 -7.82 11.32 -5.45
C THR A 4 -9.06 10.56 -5.91
N THR A 5 -8.96 9.25 -6.17
CA THR A 5 -10.11 8.42 -6.52
C THR A 5 -11.14 8.41 -5.40
N LYS A 6 -12.42 8.54 -5.76
CA LYS A 6 -13.54 8.41 -4.85
C LYS A 6 -14.13 7.00 -5.00
N PHE A 7 -13.78 6.12 -4.07
CA PHE A 7 -14.35 4.78 -4.00
C PHE A 7 -15.74 4.84 -3.35
N SER A 8 -16.66 3.99 -3.80
CA SER A 8 -18.03 3.87 -3.27
C SER A 8 -18.43 2.41 -3.16
N VAL A 9 -19.64 2.12 -2.71
CA VAL A 9 -20.15 0.74 -2.71
C VAL A 9 -20.39 0.23 -4.15
N GLU A 10 -20.66 1.14 -5.09
CA GLU A 10 -20.85 0.79 -6.52
C GLU A 10 -19.52 0.64 -7.26
N ASP A 11 -18.48 1.33 -6.78
CA ASP A 11 -17.10 1.24 -7.28
C ASP A 11 -16.14 1.03 -6.09
N PRO A 12 -16.10 -0.19 -5.53
CA PRO A 12 -15.39 -0.49 -4.31
C PRO A 12 -13.88 -0.46 -4.53
N LEU A 13 -13.14 -0.11 -3.48
CA LEU A 13 -11.68 -0.23 -3.52
C LEU A 13 -11.30 -1.70 -3.82
N SER A 14 -10.56 -1.91 -4.89
CA SER A 14 -9.94 -3.19 -5.19
C SER A 14 -8.48 -3.21 -4.77
N PHE A 15 -7.91 -4.41 -4.73
CA PHE A 15 -6.51 -4.61 -4.41
C PHE A 15 -5.57 -3.97 -5.44
N GLU A 16 -5.96 -3.98 -6.71
CA GLU A 16 -5.18 -3.46 -7.82
C GLU A 16 -5.13 -1.92 -7.84
N ASP A 17 -6.10 -1.27 -7.19
CA ASP A 17 -6.18 0.19 -7.10
C ASP A 17 -5.17 0.79 -6.12
N VAL A 18 -4.66 -0.02 -5.18
CA VAL A 18 -3.71 0.42 -4.16
C VAL A 18 -2.29 0.35 -4.74
N PRO A 19 -1.49 1.43 -4.65
CA PRO A 19 -0.14 1.46 -5.18
C PRO A 19 0.84 0.77 -4.21
N TRP A 20 0.77 -0.55 -4.15
CA TRP A 20 1.59 -1.34 -3.23
C TRP A 20 3.08 -1.23 -3.54
N PRO A 21 3.93 -0.95 -2.52
CA PRO A 21 5.38 -0.88 -2.69
C PRO A 21 5.96 -2.29 -2.75
N VAL A 22 5.74 -3.00 -3.86
CA VAL A 22 6.26 -4.36 -4.10
C VAL A 22 6.93 -4.42 -5.47
N LEU A 23 7.92 -5.30 -5.63
CA LEU A 23 8.62 -5.51 -6.91
C LEU A 23 7.86 -6.46 -7.85
N VAL A 24 6.53 -6.35 -7.89
CA VAL A 24 5.65 -7.20 -8.68
C VAL A 24 4.92 -6.35 -9.71
N SER A 25 4.87 -6.85 -10.96
CA SER A 25 4.10 -6.18 -12.02
C SER A 25 2.62 -6.11 -11.63
N PRO A 26 1.92 -4.97 -11.85
CA PRO A 26 0.49 -4.86 -11.57
C PRO A 26 -0.35 -5.97 -12.22
N ARG A 27 0.06 -6.48 -13.39
CA ARG A 27 -0.64 -7.58 -14.10
C ARG A 27 -0.51 -8.95 -13.42
N LYS A 28 0.41 -9.10 -12.48
CA LYS A 28 0.66 -10.33 -11.72
C LYS A 28 0.42 -10.13 -10.23
N LEU A 29 -0.06 -8.95 -9.84
CA LEU A 29 -0.28 -8.60 -8.46
C LEU A 29 -1.43 -9.46 -7.92
N SER A 30 -1.15 -10.24 -6.89
CA SER A 30 -2.12 -11.04 -6.15
C SER A 30 -2.03 -10.72 -4.67
N LEU A 31 -3.05 -11.14 -3.91
CA LEU A 31 -3.05 -11.04 -2.45
C LEU A 31 -1.77 -11.62 -1.82
N ASP A 32 -1.33 -12.79 -2.30
CA ASP A 32 -0.13 -13.46 -1.82
C ASP A 32 1.17 -12.69 -2.12
N SER A 33 1.13 -11.78 -3.10
CA SER A 33 2.27 -10.95 -3.48
C SER A 33 2.51 -9.80 -2.50
N ILE A 34 1.60 -9.59 -1.54
CA ILE A 34 1.69 -8.51 -0.54
C ILE A 34 1.92 -9.14 0.81
N SER A 35 3.15 -9.57 0.95
CA SER A 35 3.75 -9.97 2.22
C SER A 35 4.70 -8.89 2.68
N TRP A 36 4.93 -8.87 4.00
CA TRP A 36 6.03 -8.12 4.60
C TRP A 36 7.36 -8.29 3.83
N GLU A 37 7.71 -9.51 3.43
CA GLU A 37 8.95 -9.81 2.69
C GLU A 37 9.02 -9.10 1.33
N SER A 38 7.88 -9.05 0.61
CA SER A 38 7.80 -8.42 -0.72
C SER A 38 7.91 -6.90 -0.62
N VAL A 39 7.35 -6.33 0.45
CA VAL A 39 7.43 -4.90 0.76
C VAL A 39 8.84 -4.52 1.21
N GLU A 40 9.46 -5.33 2.07
CA GLU A 40 10.84 -5.10 2.51
C GLU A 40 11.82 -5.15 1.33
N ALA A 41 11.67 -6.15 0.45
CA ALA A 41 12.49 -6.26 -0.76
C ALA A 41 12.39 -5.01 -1.66
N PHE A 42 11.21 -4.40 -1.75
CA PHE A 42 11.03 -3.15 -2.48
C PHE A 42 11.82 -1.99 -1.86
N PHE A 43 11.72 -1.78 -0.54
CA PHE A 43 12.44 -0.68 0.12
C PHE A 43 13.96 -0.88 0.10
N ILE A 44 14.44 -2.13 0.24
CA ILE A 44 15.86 -2.45 0.07
C ILE A 44 16.33 -2.08 -1.35
N TYR A 45 15.58 -2.49 -2.37
CA TYR A 45 15.92 -2.16 -3.76
C TYR A 45 15.89 -0.65 -4.00
N ALA A 46 14.86 0.04 -3.51
CA ALA A 46 14.70 1.48 -3.64
C ALA A 46 15.86 2.25 -2.99
N ASN A 47 16.30 1.86 -1.79
CA ASN A 47 17.43 2.47 -1.09
C ASN A 47 18.75 2.34 -1.87
N SER A 48 18.92 1.22 -2.58
CA SER A 48 20.11 1.01 -3.43
C SER A 48 20.05 1.72 -4.78
N SER A 49 18.85 2.08 -5.25
CA SER A 49 18.61 2.59 -6.60
C SER A 49 18.38 4.10 -6.65
N LEU A 50 17.91 4.68 -5.54
CA LEU A 50 17.57 6.11 -5.42
C LEU A 50 18.64 6.84 -4.62
N ASP A 51 18.79 8.15 -4.85
CA ASP A 51 19.60 8.96 -3.95
C ASP A 51 18.90 9.15 -2.59
N SER A 52 19.67 9.60 -1.59
CA SER A 52 19.18 9.70 -0.22
C SER A 52 17.98 10.63 -0.03
N ASN A 53 17.82 11.68 -0.85
CA ASN A 53 16.65 12.56 -0.76
C ASN A 53 15.44 11.89 -1.40
N GLN A 54 15.61 11.30 -2.59
CA GLN A 54 14.55 10.55 -3.27
C GLN A 54 14.04 9.38 -2.43
N TYR A 55 14.93 8.66 -1.76
CA TYR A 55 14.55 7.56 -0.88
C TYR A 55 13.74 8.04 0.32
N LYS A 56 14.16 9.15 0.96
CA LYS A 56 13.40 9.77 2.06
C LYS A 56 12.01 10.22 1.61
N ASP A 57 11.91 10.87 0.46
CA ASP A 57 10.63 11.31 -0.11
C ASP A 57 9.70 10.11 -0.36
N LEU A 58 10.24 9.00 -0.87
CA LEU A 58 9.49 7.75 -1.07
C LEU A 58 8.99 7.14 0.25
N ILE A 59 9.80 7.16 1.31
CA ILE A 59 9.39 6.70 2.64
C ILE A 59 8.26 7.57 3.20
N VAL A 60 8.40 8.90 3.14
CA VAL A 60 7.38 9.83 3.61
C VAL A 60 6.08 9.66 2.83
N ALA A 61 6.16 9.56 1.51
CA ALA A 61 5.00 9.30 0.66
C ALA A 61 4.32 7.97 1.01
N SER A 62 5.10 6.92 1.25
CA SER A 62 4.58 5.60 1.64
C SER A 62 3.85 5.67 2.99
N HIS A 63 4.45 6.29 4.01
CA HIS A 63 3.81 6.54 5.30
C HIS A 63 2.47 7.28 5.13
N GLN A 64 2.45 8.35 4.34
CA GLN A 64 1.25 9.14 4.10
C GLN A 64 0.18 8.39 3.31
N HIS A 65 0.55 7.56 2.34
CA HIS A 65 -0.40 6.77 1.54
C HIS A 65 -1.06 5.67 2.36
N PHE A 66 -0.30 5.03 3.26
CA PHE A 66 -0.77 3.89 4.02
C PHE A 66 -1.24 4.25 5.44
N HIS A 67 -1.14 5.51 5.87
CA HIS A 67 -1.55 5.95 7.21
C HIS A 67 -2.98 5.54 7.55
N PRO A 68 -3.22 4.91 8.73
CA PRO A 68 -4.54 4.39 9.09
C PRO A 68 -5.60 5.50 9.12
N ASP A 69 -5.27 6.68 9.66
CA ASP A 69 -6.21 7.81 9.70
C ASP A 69 -6.66 8.25 8.31
N ARG A 70 -5.77 8.18 7.31
CA ARG A 70 -6.11 8.57 5.94
C ARG A 70 -7.06 7.58 5.30
N TRP A 71 -6.82 6.28 5.49
CA TRP A 71 -7.72 5.22 5.02
C TRP A 71 -9.07 5.27 5.74
N GLY A 72 -9.06 5.54 7.05
CA GLY A 72 -10.24 5.71 7.88
C GLY A 72 -11.09 6.92 7.48
N ALA A 73 -10.48 8.09 7.31
CA ALA A 73 -11.15 9.32 6.89
C ALA A 73 -11.79 9.21 5.50
N ARG A 74 -11.17 8.43 4.61
CA ARG A 74 -11.71 8.12 3.27
C ARG A 74 -12.71 6.97 3.26
N GLY A 75 -12.91 6.27 4.38
CA GLY A 75 -13.82 5.14 4.47
C GLY A 75 -13.48 3.97 3.53
N LEU A 76 -12.22 3.83 3.12
CA LEU A 76 -11.83 2.93 2.02
C LEU A 76 -12.26 1.47 2.25
N LEU A 77 -11.94 0.92 3.43
CA LEU A 77 -12.31 -0.46 3.77
C LEU A 77 -13.82 -0.69 3.87
N LYS A 78 -14.62 0.38 4.05
CA LYS A 78 -16.08 0.29 4.10
C LYS A 78 -16.70 0.11 2.71
N THR A 79 -15.98 0.49 1.66
CA THR A 79 -16.43 0.32 0.27
C THR A 79 -16.35 -1.13 -0.17
N VAL A 80 -15.40 -1.90 0.39
CA VAL A 80 -15.17 -3.31 0.09
C VAL A 80 -16.28 -4.15 0.69
N VAL A 81 -17.04 -4.88 -0.15
CA VAL A 81 -18.19 -5.69 0.30
C VAL A 81 -17.73 -7.04 0.86
N ASN A 82 -16.79 -7.69 0.17
CA ASN A 82 -16.25 -8.99 0.58
C ASN A 82 -15.38 -8.84 1.84
N GLU A 83 -15.67 -9.65 2.86
CA GLU A 83 -14.96 -9.59 4.15
C GLU A 83 -13.51 -10.08 4.04
N GLY A 84 -13.26 -11.15 3.30
CA GLY A 84 -11.90 -11.65 3.06
C GLY A 84 -11.04 -10.62 2.33
N ASP A 85 -11.57 -9.96 1.30
CA ASP A 85 -10.84 -8.90 0.59
C ASP A 85 -10.54 -7.70 1.49
N ARG A 86 -11.49 -7.34 2.36
CA ARG A 86 -11.30 -6.26 3.34
C ARG A 86 -10.20 -6.59 4.35
N ASP A 87 -10.19 -7.81 4.85
CA ASP A 87 -9.18 -8.27 5.81
C ASP A 87 -7.79 -8.28 5.17
N ASN A 88 -7.70 -8.76 3.93
CA ASN A 88 -6.45 -8.77 3.18
C ASN A 88 -5.93 -7.35 2.89
N LEU A 89 -6.81 -6.42 2.51
CA LEU A 89 -6.46 -5.00 2.33
C LEU A 89 -5.98 -4.36 3.64
N SER A 90 -6.63 -4.67 4.75
CA SER A 90 -6.22 -4.18 6.07
C SER A 90 -4.84 -4.68 6.44
N LYS A 91 -4.59 -5.99 6.27
CA LYS A 91 -3.29 -6.60 6.58
C LYS A 91 -2.16 -6.03 5.72
N GLY A 92 -2.35 -5.96 4.40
CA GLY A 92 -1.34 -5.41 3.50
C GLY A 92 -0.97 -3.97 3.85
N LYS A 93 -1.96 -3.14 4.23
CA LYS A 93 -1.72 -1.77 4.69
C LYS A 93 -0.81 -1.74 5.93
N ASP A 94 -1.08 -2.61 6.90
CA ASP A 94 -0.31 -2.69 8.14
C ASP A 94 1.14 -3.15 7.89
N ASP A 95 1.35 -4.12 6.99
CA ASP A 95 2.68 -4.59 6.59
C ASP A 95 3.51 -3.45 5.96
N VAL A 96 2.89 -2.61 5.11
CA VAL A 96 3.56 -1.45 4.50
C VAL A 96 3.93 -0.39 5.52
N LEU A 97 3.03 -0.05 6.42
CA LEU A 97 3.29 0.92 7.50
C LEU A 97 4.43 0.46 8.40
N PHE A 98 4.44 -0.81 8.76
CA PHE A 98 5.48 -1.39 9.59
C PHE A 98 6.85 -1.34 8.89
N SER A 99 6.94 -1.84 7.66
CA SER A 99 8.20 -1.88 6.90
C SER A 99 8.78 -0.49 6.62
N SER A 100 7.93 0.46 6.21
CA SER A 100 8.36 1.84 5.98
C SER A 100 8.79 2.55 7.26
N SER A 101 8.27 2.17 8.43
CA SER A 101 8.70 2.70 9.75
C SER A 101 10.06 2.17 10.18
N MET A 102 10.41 0.94 9.81
CA MET A 102 11.72 0.33 10.08
C MET A 102 12.82 0.81 9.13
N SER A 103 12.43 1.45 8.03
CA SER A 103 13.32 1.88 6.94
C SER A 103 13.83 3.32 7.09
N ILE A 104 13.44 4.02 8.16
CA ILE A 104 13.88 5.38 8.56
C ILE A 104 15.00 5.26 9.58
#